data_AF-A0A8R1I7T4-F1
#
_entry.id   AF-A0A8R1I7T4-F1
#
_cell.length_a   1.000
_cell.length_b   1.000
_cell.length_c   1.000
_cell.angle_alpha   90.00
_cell.angle_beta   90.00
_cell.angle_gamma   90.00
#
_symmetry.space_group_name_H-M   'P 1'
#
loop_
_entity.id
_entity.type
_entity.pdbx_description
1 polymer ?
#
loop_
_entity_poly.entity_id
_entity_poly.type
_entity_poly.pdbx_seq_one_letter_code
_entity_poly.pdbx_strand_id
1 'polypeptide(L)'
;MSESTFIEPHSPSKSVTKVQKLCNLAVWNEVTAVLKDYIRCFCSKRTAILHLKKDLTTRKRVVILTPDDILLVYETNCTGYSFDIRAALKLKTSCNGHIPGSLEKSCTVTLKYKFGSVNLVLVNSQISVWRRTLSTIFEGECFDRSLLTDLSLYTAK
;
A
#
# COMPACT_ATOMS: atom_id res chain seq x y z
N MET A 1 3.31 -24.12 -22.77
CA MET A 1 3.83 -24.42 -21.42
C MET A 1 4.07 -23.09 -20.74
N SER A 2 3.21 -22.70 -19.82
CA SER A 2 3.29 -21.41 -19.12
C SER A 2 4.29 -21.59 -17.98
N GLU A 3 5.47 -20.97 -18.09
CA GLU A 3 6.37 -20.85 -16.93
C GLU A 3 5.61 -20.09 -15.85
N SER A 4 5.26 -20.78 -14.75
CA SER A 4 4.80 -20.07 -13.56
C SER A 4 6.00 -19.28 -13.05
N THR A 5 5.98 -17.97 -13.23
CA THR A 5 6.91 -17.06 -12.58
C THR A 5 6.67 -17.16 -11.08
N PHE A 6 7.40 -18.06 -10.43
CA PHE A 6 7.36 -18.22 -8.99
C PHE A 6 7.98 -16.97 -8.37
N ILE A 7 7.13 -16.07 -7.89
CA ILE A 7 7.59 -14.88 -7.16
C ILE A 7 7.92 -15.35 -5.75
N GLU A 8 9.18 -15.22 -5.37
CA GLU A 8 9.66 -15.63 -4.06
C GLU A 8 8.89 -14.89 -2.94
N PRO A 9 8.36 -15.60 -1.93
CA PRO A 9 7.53 -14.99 -0.90
C PRO A 9 8.29 -13.91 -0.12
N HIS A 10 7.67 -12.75 0.04
CA HIS A 10 8.28 -11.64 0.76
C HIS A 10 8.05 -11.76 2.26
N SER A 11 9.16 -11.84 3.02
CA SER A 11 9.08 -11.75 4.49
C SER A 11 8.58 -10.37 4.92
N PRO A 12 7.50 -10.27 5.72
CA PRO A 12 6.99 -8.99 6.18
C PRO A 12 8.02 -8.19 6.99
N SER A 13 8.09 -6.89 6.75
CA SER A 13 9.00 -5.99 7.43
C SER A 13 8.60 -5.85 8.90
N LYS A 14 9.59 -5.90 9.80
CA LYS A 14 9.42 -5.66 11.24
C LYS A 14 9.69 -4.21 11.65
N SER A 15 9.82 -3.31 10.67
CA SER A 15 10.13 -1.90 10.84
C SER A 15 9.60 -1.10 9.66
N VAL A 16 9.15 0.13 9.90
CA VAL A 16 8.77 1.08 8.84
C VAL A 16 9.95 1.89 8.30
N THR A 17 11.16 1.69 8.82
CA THR A 17 12.37 2.46 8.44
C THR A 17 13.49 1.59 7.87
N LYS A 18 13.47 0.27 8.11
CA LYS A 18 14.53 -0.63 7.64
C LYS A 18 14.19 -1.12 6.24
N VAL A 19 14.93 -0.64 5.25
CA VAL A 19 14.82 -1.10 3.86
C VAL A 19 15.31 -2.54 3.77
N GLN A 20 14.61 -3.36 2.98
CA GLN A 20 14.97 -4.74 2.68
C GLN A 20 15.06 -4.98 1.18
N LYS A 21 15.68 -6.10 0.80
CA LYS A 21 15.69 -6.58 -0.58
C LYS A 21 14.27 -7.04 -0.94
N LEU A 22 13.79 -6.60 -2.10
CA LEU A 22 12.55 -7.04 -2.72
C LEU A 22 12.87 -7.71 -4.05
N CYS A 23 11.91 -8.43 -4.63
CA CYS A 23 12.04 -8.86 -6.01
C CYS A 23 12.11 -7.63 -6.93
N ASN A 24 12.64 -7.81 -8.13
CA ASN A 24 12.76 -6.72 -9.08
C ASN A 24 11.36 -6.17 -9.41
N LEU A 25 11.21 -4.85 -9.36
CA LEU A 25 9.96 -4.15 -9.65
C LEU A 25 9.32 -4.56 -11.00
N ALA A 26 10.15 -4.93 -11.98
CA ALA A 26 9.70 -5.38 -13.30
C ALA A 26 8.91 -6.70 -13.28
N VAL A 27 9.05 -7.51 -12.23
CA VAL A 27 8.29 -8.76 -12.06
C VAL A 27 6.80 -8.48 -11.79
N TRP A 28 6.49 -7.30 -11.26
CA TRP A 28 5.12 -6.89 -10.98
C TRP A 28 4.50 -6.22 -12.19
N ASN A 29 3.55 -6.91 -12.81
CA ASN A 29 2.71 -6.42 -13.89
C ASN A 29 1.23 -6.61 -13.51
N GLU A 30 0.32 -6.29 -14.41
CA GLU A 30 -1.14 -6.38 -14.18
C GLU A 30 -1.62 -7.81 -13.87
N VAL A 31 -0.83 -8.84 -14.20
CA VAL A 31 -1.17 -10.24 -13.94
C VAL A 31 -0.66 -10.68 -12.57
N THR A 32 0.49 -10.15 -12.14
CA THR A 32 1.16 -10.59 -10.91
C THR A 32 0.87 -9.70 -9.70
N ALA A 33 0.37 -8.48 -9.91
CA ALA A 33 -0.04 -7.58 -8.83
C ALA A 33 -1.56 -7.42 -8.80
N VAL A 34 -2.14 -7.33 -7.60
CA VAL A 34 -3.56 -6.96 -7.41
C VAL A 34 -3.76 -5.48 -7.71
N LEU A 35 -2.86 -4.64 -7.20
CA LEU A 35 -2.80 -3.21 -7.51
C LEU A 35 -1.35 -2.77 -7.64
N LYS A 36 -1.08 -1.83 -8.55
CA LYS A 36 0.23 -1.22 -8.75
C LYS A 36 0.06 0.24 -9.12
N ASP A 37 0.62 1.14 -8.31
CA ASP A 37 0.47 2.58 -8.53
C ASP A 37 1.67 3.38 -8.05
N TYR A 38 1.80 4.61 -8.56
CA TYR A 38 2.67 5.61 -7.97
C TYR A 38 1.91 6.43 -6.94
N ILE A 39 2.14 6.15 -5.66
CA ILE A 39 1.43 6.74 -4.53
C ILE A 39 2.38 7.60 -3.70
N ARG A 40 1.92 8.77 -3.25
CA ARG A 40 2.64 9.53 -2.23
C ARG A 40 2.52 8.79 -0.90
N CYS A 41 3.63 8.34 -0.37
CA CYS A 41 3.67 7.59 0.88
C CYS A 41 4.64 8.21 1.88
N PHE A 42 4.34 8.03 3.16
CA PHE A 42 5.23 8.36 4.26
C PHE A 42 5.01 7.38 5.41
N CYS A 43 6.08 7.14 6.16
CA CYS A 43 6.05 6.28 7.33
C CYS A 43 6.23 7.11 8.59
N SER A 44 5.56 6.72 9.67
CA SER A 44 5.76 7.34 10.98
C SER A 44 6.26 6.27 11.95
N LYS A 45 7.42 6.51 12.57
CA LYS A 45 7.97 5.58 13.57
C LYS A 45 7.28 5.81 14.91
N ARG A 46 7.00 4.72 15.65
CA ARG A 46 6.63 4.83 17.06
C ARG A 46 7.91 5.10 17.85
N THR A 47 8.08 6.33 18.33
CA THR A 47 9.17 6.71 19.24
C THR A 47 8.79 6.36 20.68
N ALA A 48 9.75 5.82 21.43
CA ALA A 48 9.56 5.45 22.84
C ALA A 48 9.61 6.68 23.78
N ILE A 49 10.07 7.83 23.27
CA ILE A 49 10.31 9.04 24.06
C ILE A 49 9.33 10.11 23.60
N LEU A 50 8.48 10.58 24.51
CA LEU A 50 7.57 11.75 24.37
C LEU A 50 6.49 11.69 23.28
N HIS A 51 5.97 10.51 22.90
CA HIS A 51 4.86 10.39 21.93
C HIS A 51 5.03 11.15 20.59
N LEU A 52 6.25 11.62 20.29
CA LEU A 52 6.50 12.51 19.17
C LEU A 52 6.63 11.66 17.91
N LYS A 53 5.58 11.63 17.09
CA LYS A 53 5.62 10.94 15.80
C LYS A 53 6.65 11.66 14.93
N LYS A 54 7.75 10.97 14.63
CA LYS A 54 8.66 11.43 13.57
C LYS A 54 8.11 10.92 12.26
N ASP A 55 7.50 11.82 11.51
CA ASP A 55 7.11 11.55 10.13
C ASP A 55 8.36 11.55 9.26
N LEU A 56 8.52 10.47 8.50
CA LEU A 56 9.54 10.40 7.45
C LEU A 56 9.09 11.26 6.26
N THR A 57 10.06 11.68 5.46
CA THR A 57 9.80 12.50 4.27
C THR A 57 8.78 11.84 3.35
N THR A 58 7.70 12.56 3.03
CA THR A 58 6.71 12.13 2.04
C THR A 58 7.33 12.08 0.66
N ARG A 59 7.22 10.93 0.00
CA ARG A 59 7.76 10.70 -1.35
C ARG A 59 6.76 9.94 -2.20
N LYS A 60 6.72 10.25 -3.51
CA LYS A 60 5.95 9.45 -4.49
C LYS A 60 6.76 8.20 -4.80
N ARG A 61 6.19 7.02 -4.55
CA ARG A 61 6.85 5.71 -4.71
C ARG A 61 5.96 4.75 -5.46
N VAL A 62 6.54 3.72 -6.05
CA VAL A 62 5.76 2.60 -6.57
C VAL A 62 5.31 1.75 -5.39
N VAL A 63 4.00 1.58 -5.30
CA VAL A 63 3.33 0.79 -4.26
C VAL A 63 2.59 -0.33 -4.96
N ILE A 64 2.76 -1.53 -4.43
CA ILE A 64 2.21 -2.76 -5.02
C ILE A 64 1.47 -3.53 -3.94
N LEU A 65 0.25 -3.93 -4.26
CA LEU A 65 -0.50 -4.90 -3.49
C LEU A 65 -0.36 -6.26 -4.18
N THR A 66 0.20 -7.22 -3.47
CA THR A 66 0.38 -8.59 -3.96
C THR A 66 -0.88 -9.43 -3.71
N PRO A 67 -1.05 -10.57 -4.41
CA PRO A 67 -2.13 -11.52 -4.15
C PRO A 67 -2.11 -12.13 -2.73
N ASP A 68 -0.96 -12.13 -2.07
CA ASP A 68 -0.78 -12.62 -0.70
C ASP A 68 -1.04 -11.53 0.36
N ASP A 69 -1.78 -10.47 0.02
CA ASP A 69 -2.12 -9.36 0.91
C ASP A 69 -0.91 -8.58 1.47
N ILE A 70 0.25 -8.73 0.82
CA ILE A 70 1.45 -7.97 1.15
C ILE A 70 1.46 -6.66 0.36
N LEU A 71 1.61 -5.55 1.08
CA LEU A 71 1.84 -4.22 0.54
C LEU A 71 3.34 -3.94 0.42
N LEU A 72 3.84 -3.85 -0.81
CA LEU A 72 5.21 -3.47 -1.11
C LEU A 72 5.32 -1.97 -1.38
N VAL A 73 6.33 -1.32 -0.82
CA VAL A 73 6.65 0.09 -1.04
C VAL A 73 8.10 0.18 -1.50
N TYR A 74 8.32 0.45 -2.78
CA TYR A 74 9.65 0.45 -3.38
C TYR A 74 10.40 1.77 -3.17
N GLU A 75 11.65 1.68 -2.72
CA GLU A 75 12.60 2.81 -2.66
C GLU A 75 13.47 2.85 -3.92
N THR A 76 13.83 1.69 -4.45
CA THR A 76 14.56 1.52 -5.72
C THR A 76 13.90 0.39 -6.51
N ASN A 77 14.49 -0.08 -7.62
CA ASN A 77 13.93 -1.20 -8.40
C ASN A 77 14.00 -2.56 -7.69
N CYS A 78 14.82 -2.71 -6.65
CA CYS A 78 15.04 -4.00 -5.97
C CYS A 78 15.10 -3.90 -4.45
N THR A 79 14.77 -2.73 -3.90
CA THR A 79 14.74 -2.51 -2.45
C THR A 79 13.52 -1.69 -2.05
N GLY A 80 13.05 -1.92 -0.84
CA GLY A 80 11.90 -1.22 -0.30
C GLY A 80 11.45 -1.80 1.02
N TYR A 81 10.15 -1.77 1.24
CA TYR A 81 9.49 -2.28 2.43
C TYR A 81 8.36 -3.22 2.03
N SER A 82 8.02 -4.17 2.89
CA SER A 82 6.89 -5.08 2.68
C SER A 82 6.04 -5.15 3.95
N PHE A 83 4.74 -4.96 3.85
CA PHE A 83 3.86 -4.94 5.00
C PHE A 83 2.70 -5.89 4.77
N ASP A 84 2.57 -6.89 5.64
CA ASP A 84 1.38 -7.74 5.68
C ASP A 84 0.21 -6.92 6.22
N ILE A 85 -0.82 -6.71 5.38
CA ILE A 85 -1.98 -5.91 5.75
C ILE A 85 -2.76 -6.56 6.90
N ARG A 86 -2.86 -7.88 6.94
CA ARG A 86 -3.57 -8.63 7.99
C ARG A 86 -2.87 -8.51 9.35
N ALA A 87 -1.56 -8.28 9.34
CA ALA A 87 -0.78 -8.02 10.55
C ALA A 87 -0.92 -6.58 11.09
N ALA A 88 -1.62 -5.68 10.39
CA ALA A 88 -1.91 -4.35 10.90
C ALA A 88 -2.81 -4.43 12.14
N LEU A 89 -2.54 -3.58 13.13
CA LEU A 89 -3.37 -3.44 14.33
C LEU A 89 -4.59 -2.55 14.09
N LYS A 90 -4.51 -1.66 13.10
CA LYS A 90 -5.57 -0.71 12.78
C LYS A 90 -5.40 -0.17 11.37
N LEU A 91 -6.51 -0.11 10.65
CA LEU A 91 -6.68 0.68 9.44
C LEU A 91 -7.43 1.98 9.78
N LYS A 92 -6.98 3.11 9.25
CA LYS A 92 -7.69 4.39 9.32
C LYS A 92 -7.72 5.03 7.94
N THR A 93 -8.81 5.73 7.64
CA THR A 93 -8.90 6.59 6.46
C THR A 93 -9.27 8.00 6.89
N SER A 94 -8.55 8.99 6.39
CA SER A 94 -8.86 10.41 6.55
C SER A 94 -8.96 11.04 5.18
N CYS A 95 -10.14 11.52 4.81
CA CYS A 95 -10.37 12.22 3.55
C CYS A 95 -10.45 13.71 3.82
N ASN A 96 -9.58 14.48 3.20
CA ASN A 96 -9.65 15.93 3.28
C ASN A 96 -10.46 16.40 2.06
N GLY A 97 -11.62 16.99 2.32
CA GLY A 97 -12.43 17.63 1.29
C GLY A 97 -11.68 18.86 0.76
N HIS A 98 -11.37 18.84 -0.54
CA HIS A 98 -10.77 19.93 -1.31
C HIS A 98 -9.52 20.60 -0.73
N ILE A 99 -8.36 20.37 -1.36
CA ILE A 99 -7.24 21.30 -1.21
C ILE A 99 -7.68 22.60 -1.91
N PRO A 100 -7.67 23.78 -1.26
CA PRO A 100 -8.01 25.04 -1.91
C PRO A 100 -7.15 25.23 -3.17
N GLY A 101 -7.80 25.38 -4.34
CA GLY A 101 -7.11 25.49 -5.64
C GLY A 101 -6.90 24.16 -6.39
N SER A 102 -7.39 23.02 -5.87
CA SER A 102 -7.39 21.74 -6.57
C SER A 102 -8.79 21.11 -6.58
N LEU A 103 -9.23 20.69 -7.78
CA LEU A 103 -10.43 19.87 -7.97
C LEU A 103 -10.23 18.42 -7.48
N GLU A 104 -9.00 18.03 -7.15
CA GLU A 104 -8.68 16.67 -6.77
C GLU A 104 -9.02 16.38 -5.30
N LYS A 105 -9.80 15.32 -5.10
CA LYS A 105 -10.03 14.76 -3.76
C LYS A 105 -8.78 14.00 -3.33
N SER A 106 -8.43 14.11 -2.05
CA SER A 106 -7.33 13.32 -1.46
C SER A 106 -7.80 12.60 -0.21
N CYS A 107 -7.37 11.35 -0.06
CA CYS A 107 -7.58 10.57 1.15
C CYS A 107 -6.27 9.93 1.58
N THR A 108 -5.96 10.03 2.87
CA THR A 108 -4.84 9.29 3.46
C THR A 108 -5.38 8.01 4.10
N VAL A 109 -4.87 6.87 3.64
CA VAL A 109 -5.08 5.56 4.27
C VAL A 109 -3.86 5.25 5.13
N THR A 110 -4.08 4.95 6.41
CA THR A 110 -3.03 4.65 7.39
C THR A 110 -3.17 3.23 7.90
N LEU A 111 -2.15 2.41 7.66
CA LEU A 111 -1.97 1.09 8.27
C LEU A 111 -1.03 1.22 9.48
N LYS A 112 -1.53 0.85 10.67
CA LYS A 112 -0.77 0.93 11.92
C LYS A 112 -0.28 -0.44 12.36
N TYR A 113 1.02 -0.55 12.61
CA TYR A 113 1.70 -1.75 13.11
C TYR A 113 2.26 -1.50 14.52
N LYS A 114 2.76 -2.56 15.17
CA LYS A 114 3.45 -2.45 16.48
C LYS A 114 4.66 -1.51 16.42
N PHE A 115 5.35 -1.49 15.27
CA PHE A 115 6.62 -0.79 15.06
C PHE A 115 6.48 0.58 14.35
N GLY A 116 5.28 1.01 13.97
CA GLY A 116 5.06 2.28 13.27
C GLY A 116 3.79 2.29 12.44
N SER A 117 3.65 3.26 11.54
CA SER A 117 2.56 3.31 10.58
C SER A 117 3.06 3.62 9.17
N VAL A 118 2.34 3.11 8.18
CA VAL A 118 2.50 3.40 6.76
C VAL A 118 1.29 4.18 6.31
N ASN A 119 1.51 5.30 5.63
CA ASN A 119 0.46 6.20 5.17
C ASN A 119 0.53 6.31 3.65
N LEU A 120 -0.60 6.07 2.99
CA LEU A 120 -0.79 6.16 1.54
C LEU A 120 -1.72 7.34 1.25
N VAL A 121 -1.22 8.35 0.54
CA VAL A 121 -2.01 9.51 0.10
C VAL A 121 -2.53 9.23 -1.30
N LEU A 122 -3.82 8.88 -1.36
CA LEU A 122 -4.55 8.50 -2.56
C LEU A 122 -5.25 9.72 -3.15
N VAL A 123 -5.34 9.78 -4.49
CA VAL A 123 -6.03 10.84 -5.21
C VAL A 123 -7.05 10.28 -6.21
N ASN A 124 -8.14 11.01 -6.43
CA ASN A 124 -9.13 10.73 -7.47
C ASN A 124 -9.59 9.25 -7.49
N SER A 125 -9.39 8.55 -8.62
CA SER A 125 -9.78 7.15 -8.82
C SER A 125 -9.05 6.16 -7.92
N GLN A 126 -7.85 6.49 -7.41
CA GLN A 126 -7.13 5.63 -6.48
C GLN A 126 -7.91 5.45 -5.17
N ILE A 127 -8.68 6.47 -4.76
CA ILE A 127 -9.32 6.50 -3.45
C ILE A 127 -10.31 5.35 -3.29
N SER A 128 -11.24 5.17 -4.23
CA SER A 128 -12.27 4.13 -4.11
C SER A 128 -11.65 2.74 -4.10
N VAL A 129 -10.77 2.48 -5.06
CA VAL A 129 -10.19 1.15 -5.31
C VAL A 129 -9.25 0.73 -4.18
N TRP A 130 -8.22 1.54 -3.87
CA TRP A 130 -7.26 1.20 -2.82
C TRP A 130 -7.91 1.14 -1.44
N ARG A 131 -8.79 2.09 -1.11
CA ARG A 131 -9.45 2.08 0.21
C ARG A 131 -10.30 0.82 0.40
N ARG A 132 -11.13 0.48 -0.60
CA ARG A 132 -12.02 -0.68 -0.52
C ARG A 132 -11.21 -1.97 -0.44
N THR A 133 -10.21 -2.13 -1.31
CA THR A 133 -9.35 -3.32 -1.34
C THR A 133 -8.61 -3.52 -0.02
N LEU A 134 -7.98 -2.46 0.51
CA LEU A 134 -7.26 -2.54 1.80
C LEU A 134 -8.20 -2.81 2.98
N SER A 135 -9.42 -2.26 2.97
CA SER A 135 -10.43 -2.54 3.99
C SER A 135 -10.87 -4.00 3.97
N THR A 136 -11.23 -4.53 2.81
CA THR A 136 -11.66 -5.94 2.65
C THR A 136 -10.60 -6.91 3.15
N ILE A 137 -9.32 -6.70 2.79
CA ILE A 137 -8.20 -7.51 3.26
C ILE A 137 -8.04 -7.39 4.78
N PHE A 138 -8.07 -6.18 5.32
CA PHE A 138 -7.88 -5.92 6.75
C PHE A 138 -8.98 -6.55 7.61
N GLU A 139 -10.21 -6.54 7.13
CA GLU A 139 -11.38 -7.13 7.80
C GLU A 139 -11.44 -8.66 7.66
N GLY A 140 -10.56 -9.25 6.83
CA GLY A 140 -10.52 -10.69 6.57
C GLY A 140 -11.68 -11.16 5.71
N GLU A 141 -12.33 -10.25 4.99
CA GLU A 141 -13.44 -10.55 4.10
C GLU A 141 -12.94 -11.07 2.75
N CYS A 142 -13.74 -11.92 2.10
CA CYS A 142 -13.45 -12.37 0.75
C CYS A 142 -13.79 -11.27 -0.27
N PHE A 143 -13.02 -11.18 -1.36
CA PHE A 143 -13.32 -10.23 -2.43
C PHE A 143 -14.69 -10.51 -3.06
N ASP A 144 -15.61 -9.56 -2.93
CA ASP A 144 -16.94 -9.63 -3.56
C ASP A 144 -16.89 -9.31 -5.07
N ARG A 145 -17.97 -9.62 -5.80
CA ARG A 145 -18.07 -9.35 -7.25
C ARG A 145 -17.95 -7.86 -7.60
N SER A 146 -18.40 -6.97 -6.72
CA SER A 146 -18.36 -5.53 -6.95
C SER A 146 -16.91 -5.01 -6.88
N LEU A 147 -16.12 -5.48 -5.93
CA LEU A 147 -14.71 -5.16 -5.81
C LEU A 147 -13.90 -5.77 -6.95
N LEU A 148 -14.20 -7.01 -7.37
CA LEU A 148 -13.58 -7.59 -8.56
C LEU A 148 -13.87 -6.76 -9.83
N THR A 149 -15.08 -6.23 -9.95
CA THR A 149 -15.46 -5.32 -11.05
C THR A 149 -14.68 -4.01 -10.96
N ASP A 150 -14.63 -3.38 -9.78
CA ASP A 150 -13.87 -2.16 -9.55
C ASP A 150 -12.38 -2.34 -9.89
N LEU A 151 -11.77 -3.46 -9.48
CA LEU A 151 -10.39 -3.82 -9.81
C LEU A 151 -10.20 -3.95 -11.32
N SER A 152 -11.08 -4.68 -12.00
CA SER A 152 -10.99 -4.88 -13.45
C SER A 152 -11.10 -3.58 -14.25
N LEU A 153 -11.99 -2.67 -13.85
CA LEU A 153 -12.15 -1.36 -14.49
C LEU A 153 -10.96 -0.43 -14.22
N TYR A 154 -10.30 -0.61 -13.07
CA TYR A 154 -9.15 0.18 -12.68
C TYR A 154 -7.88 -0.22 -13.43
N THR A 155 -7.67 -1.53 -13.63
CA THR A 155 -6.48 -2.06 -14.30
C THR A 155 -6.57 -2.05 -15.82
N ALA A 156 -7.76 -1.94 -16.41
CA ALA A 156 -7.94 -1.91 -17.87
C ALA A 156 -7.55 -0.58 -18.56
N LYS A 157 -6.83 0.33 -17.87
CA LYS A 157 -6.44 1.66 -18.36
C LYS A 157 -4.94 1.75 -18.61
#